data_AF-A0A2H3JML3-F1
#
_entry.id   AF-A0A2H3JML3-F1
#
_cell.length_a   1.000
_cell.length_b   1.000
_cell.length_c   1.000
_cell.angle_alpha   90.00
_cell.angle_beta   90.00
_cell.angle_gamma   90.00
#
_symmetry.space_group_name_H-M   'P 1'
#
loop_
_entity.id
_entity.type
_entity.pdbx_description
1 polymer ?
#
loop_
_entity_poly.entity_id
_entity_poly.type
_entity_poly.pdbx_seq_one_letter_code
_entity_poly.pdbx_strand_id
1 'polypeptide(L)'
;MLRRLILHFVLFVLVSPILSQNVAPQTFWPAALPLAVRTPYLNAWQPTDNGTTPLDIWPYFWNYANGPLGWAGHIKVDNTTYRWLGGDPGDSTANLTSVQVTLTRTIYYVTAGTMDLRITFLSPIETSGQAEDGNVYYAMSLVSGTTFQTGRDQDIRGSFETNGSLLDTQDTDYRAINDDFPVFAIAVDLGLITTTANPVVWALGYVRNPVIQYTTPTGESQLRYPYWATQYSSISDVINEVLSDFNAALGRATDLDNQVMAATSNISTNYTDIVHLGARQTFAGIDITVSKGTDGAWNMSDVKIFMKNVGTDR
;
A
#
# COMPACT_ATOMS: atom_id res chain seq x y z
N MET A 1 41.64 -6.10 -18.52
CA MET A 1 42.48 -7.22 -19.04
C MET A 1 41.77 -8.55 -18.81
N LEU A 2 42.19 -9.63 -19.46
CA LEU A 2 41.54 -10.95 -19.44
C LEU A 2 41.20 -11.49 -18.04
N ARG A 3 40.02 -12.13 -17.91
CA ARG A 3 39.91 -13.54 -17.51
C ARG A 3 38.85 -14.24 -18.34
N ARG A 4 39.12 -15.48 -18.76
CA ARG A 4 38.14 -16.43 -19.33
C ARG A 4 38.03 -17.60 -18.36
N LEU A 5 36.82 -18.14 -18.18
CA LEU A 5 36.63 -19.55 -17.86
C LEU A 5 35.35 -20.01 -18.56
N ILE A 6 35.37 -21.20 -19.13
CA ILE A 6 34.22 -21.85 -19.76
C ILE A 6 34.04 -23.20 -19.08
N LEU A 7 32.83 -23.50 -18.63
CA LEU A 7 32.39 -24.85 -18.35
C LEU A 7 31.05 -25.05 -19.06
N HIS A 8 30.96 -26.08 -19.91
CA HIS A 8 29.69 -26.46 -20.52
C HIS A 8 28.96 -27.44 -19.59
N PHE A 9 27.68 -27.18 -19.34
CA PHE A 9 26.75 -28.21 -18.89
C PHE A 9 25.45 -28.06 -19.69
N VAL A 10 24.98 -29.16 -20.28
CA VAL A 10 23.76 -29.16 -21.08
C VAL A 10 22.57 -29.28 -20.13
N LEU A 11 21.73 -28.25 -20.09
CA LEU A 11 20.46 -28.28 -19.38
C LEU A 11 19.32 -28.04 -20.38
N PHE A 12 18.27 -28.85 -20.30
CA PHE A 12 17.04 -28.62 -21.07
C PHE A 12 16.37 -27.33 -20.57
N VAL A 13 16.43 -26.27 -21.37
CA VAL A 13 15.58 -25.10 -21.15
C VAL A 13 14.17 -25.42 -21.64
N LEU A 14 13.31 -25.81 -20.70
CA LEU A 14 11.87 -25.70 -20.90
C LEU A 14 11.53 -24.21 -21.03
N VAL A 15 11.43 -23.74 -22.26
CA VAL A 15 10.86 -22.41 -22.56
C VAL A 15 9.36 -22.50 -22.34
N SER A 16 8.94 -22.43 -21.09
CA SER A 16 7.57 -22.03 -20.75
C SER A 16 7.35 -20.65 -21.39
N PRO A 17 6.39 -20.49 -22.31
CA PRO A 17 6.07 -19.16 -22.79
C PRO A 17 5.52 -18.37 -21.61
N ILE A 18 6.28 -17.36 -21.17
CA ILE A 18 5.69 -16.30 -20.36
C ILE A 18 4.61 -15.68 -21.26
N LEU A 19 3.35 -15.94 -20.92
CA LEU A 19 2.25 -15.20 -21.50
C LEU A 19 2.49 -13.74 -21.16
N SER A 20 2.89 -12.96 -22.16
CA SER A 20 2.82 -11.51 -22.08
C SER A 20 1.38 -11.18 -21.73
N GLN A 21 1.14 -10.77 -20.49
CA GLN A 21 -0.16 -10.26 -20.10
C GLN A 21 -0.35 -8.97 -20.89
N ASN A 22 -1.12 -9.06 -21.97
CA ASN A 22 -1.68 -7.90 -22.64
C ASN A 22 -2.68 -7.26 -21.68
N VAL A 23 -2.14 -6.58 -20.66
CA VAL A 23 -2.87 -5.65 -19.81
C VAL A 23 -3.48 -4.63 -20.76
N ALA A 24 -4.80 -4.65 -20.90
CA ALA A 24 -5.49 -3.62 -21.65
C ALA A 24 -5.12 -2.27 -21.02
N PRO A 25 -4.59 -1.30 -21.80
CA PRO A 25 -4.19 -0.01 -21.24
C PRO A 25 -5.41 0.65 -20.59
N GLN A 26 -5.24 1.16 -19.37
CA GLN A 26 -6.32 1.70 -18.56
C GLN A 26 -7.07 2.81 -19.33
N THR A 27 -8.32 2.53 -19.70
CA THR A 27 -9.12 3.41 -20.56
C THR A 27 -9.72 4.59 -19.81
N PHE A 28 -9.97 4.43 -18.51
CA PHE A 28 -10.47 5.49 -17.64
C PHE A 28 -9.37 6.04 -16.72
N TRP A 29 -9.00 7.31 -16.89
CA TRP A 29 -8.14 8.03 -15.94
C TRP A 29 -9.03 8.74 -14.89
N PRO A 30 -8.96 8.35 -13.60
CA PRO A 30 -9.65 9.07 -12.54
C PRO A 30 -8.94 10.41 -12.23
N ALA A 31 -9.62 11.29 -11.50
CA ALA A 31 -9.03 12.54 -10.99
C ALA A 31 -8.03 12.33 -9.84
N ALA A 32 -8.06 11.15 -9.20
CA ALA A 32 -7.06 10.70 -8.24
C ALA A 32 -6.97 9.16 -8.20
N LEU A 33 -5.79 8.63 -7.89
CA LEU A 33 -5.48 7.19 -7.80
C LEU A 33 -5.33 6.77 -6.33
N PRO A 34 -5.98 5.68 -5.86
CA PRO A 34 -5.88 5.25 -4.46
C PRO A 34 -4.58 4.49 -4.18
N LEU A 35 -3.89 4.81 -3.09
CA LEU A 35 -2.55 4.28 -2.74
C LEU A 35 -2.58 3.28 -1.57
N ALA A 36 -2.92 3.72 -0.36
CA ALA A 36 -3.28 2.82 0.71
C ALA A 36 -4.48 3.41 1.45
N VAL A 37 -5.52 2.61 1.62
CA VAL A 37 -6.81 3.06 2.12
C VAL A 37 -7.44 1.95 2.97
N ARG A 38 -8.11 2.31 4.07
CA ARG A 38 -8.90 1.43 4.94
C ARG A 38 -9.81 2.30 5.80
N THR A 39 -11.10 2.03 5.82
CA THR A 39 -12.05 2.91 6.53
C THR A 39 -11.94 2.81 8.05
N PRO A 40 -12.47 3.81 8.78
CA PRO A 40 -12.48 5.24 8.39
C PRO A 40 -11.14 6.02 8.44
N TYR A 41 -9.96 5.38 8.42
CA TYR A 41 -8.76 5.98 9.04
C TYR A 41 -7.50 6.08 8.18
N LEU A 42 -7.26 5.13 7.29
CA LEU A 42 -6.16 5.20 6.33
C LEU A 42 -6.74 5.66 5.00
N ASN A 43 -6.22 6.74 4.41
CA ASN A 43 -6.75 7.27 3.17
C ASN A 43 -5.73 8.12 2.40
N ALA A 44 -4.95 7.45 1.56
CA ALA A 44 -4.02 8.10 0.65
C ALA A 44 -4.47 8.02 -0.81
N TRP A 45 -4.54 9.19 -1.43
CA TRP A 45 -4.82 9.39 -2.83
C TRP A 45 -3.66 10.15 -3.50
N GLN A 46 -3.26 9.72 -4.68
CA GLN A 46 -2.38 10.48 -5.57
C GLN A 46 -3.23 11.30 -6.55
N PRO A 47 -3.08 12.62 -6.63
CA PRO A 47 -3.79 13.42 -7.62
C PRO A 47 -3.36 13.08 -9.05
N THR A 48 -4.29 13.19 -10.00
CA THR A 48 -4.07 13.00 -11.44
C THR A 48 -4.88 14.01 -12.26
N ASP A 49 -4.94 15.24 -11.77
CA ASP A 49 -5.58 16.37 -12.43
C ASP A 49 -4.72 16.93 -13.59
N ASN A 50 -5.36 17.67 -14.49
CA ASN A 50 -4.85 17.90 -15.84
C ASN A 50 -3.63 18.86 -15.88
N GLY A 51 -2.44 18.29 -15.76
CA GLY A 51 -1.16 19.00 -15.82
C GLY A 51 -0.19 18.66 -14.68
N THR A 52 -0.61 17.89 -13.68
CA THR A 52 0.28 17.40 -12.61
C THR A 52 0.93 16.07 -13.00
N THR A 53 2.13 15.77 -12.48
CA THR A 53 2.67 14.41 -12.59
C THR A 53 2.46 13.69 -11.24
N PRO A 54 1.92 12.46 -11.23
CA PRO A 54 1.68 11.73 -9.99
C PRO A 54 2.95 11.23 -9.27
N LEU A 55 4.15 11.60 -9.77
CA LEU A 55 5.44 11.27 -9.15
C LEU A 55 6.22 12.52 -8.67
N ASP A 56 5.70 13.75 -8.89
CA ASP A 56 6.29 15.01 -8.40
C ASP A 56 5.39 15.85 -7.49
N ILE A 57 4.24 15.29 -7.09
CA ILE A 57 3.30 15.89 -6.13
C ILE A 57 3.04 14.91 -4.97
N TRP A 58 2.73 15.46 -3.80
CA TRP A 58 2.39 14.67 -2.62
C TRP A 58 1.08 13.87 -2.77
N PRO A 59 0.97 12.70 -2.13
CA PRO A 59 -0.31 12.11 -1.78
C PRO A 59 -1.08 12.98 -0.77
N TYR A 60 -2.41 12.94 -0.84
CA TYR A 60 -3.32 13.68 0.04
C TYR A 60 -4.40 12.76 0.64
N PHE A 61 -4.99 13.19 1.75
CA PHE A 61 -6.36 12.80 2.11
C PHE A 61 -7.36 13.33 1.07
N TRP A 62 -8.52 12.67 0.91
CA TRP A 62 -9.54 13.11 -0.05
C TRP A 62 -9.95 14.58 0.11
N ASN A 63 -10.27 15.22 -1.02
CA ASN A 63 -10.65 16.62 -1.11
C ASN A 63 -9.58 17.61 -0.59
N TYR A 64 -8.31 17.19 -0.47
CA TYR A 64 -7.14 18.02 -0.14
C TYR A 64 -7.17 18.77 1.21
N ALA A 65 -8.23 18.60 2.00
CA ALA A 65 -8.61 19.52 3.07
C ALA A 65 -7.64 19.58 4.26
N ASN A 66 -6.84 18.53 4.45
CA ASN A 66 -5.96 18.36 5.60
C ASN A 66 -4.45 18.46 5.24
N GLY A 67 -4.12 18.93 4.04
CA GLY A 67 -2.74 18.99 3.55
C GLY A 67 -2.18 17.65 3.07
N PRO A 68 -0.90 17.62 2.66
CA PRO A 68 -0.23 16.44 2.12
C PRO A 68 0.10 15.41 3.21
N LEU A 69 0.19 14.15 2.82
CA LEU A 69 0.50 13.03 3.73
C LEU A 69 2.00 12.87 4.05
N GLY A 70 2.89 13.60 3.39
CA GLY A 70 4.34 13.47 3.55
C GLY A 70 4.91 12.13 3.06
N TRP A 71 4.15 11.34 2.31
CA TRP A 71 4.61 10.05 1.78
C TRP A 71 5.57 10.27 0.61
N ALA A 72 6.83 9.91 0.85
CA ALA A 72 7.91 9.97 -0.12
C ALA A 72 8.26 8.56 -0.62
N GLY A 73 8.65 8.45 -1.89
CA GLY A 73 9.13 7.22 -2.50
C GLY A 73 10.36 7.51 -3.35
N HIS A 74 11.50 6.97 -2.94
CA HIS A 74 12.81 7.23 -3.55
C HIS A 74 13.50 5.94 -3.99
N ILE A 75 14.42 6.05 -4.95
CA ILE A 75 15.30 4.96 -5.39
C ILE A 75 16.62 5.53 -5.90
N LYS A 76 17.76 4.92 -5.56
CA LYS A 76 19.07 5.32 -6.06
C LYS A 76 19.55 4.32 -7.11
N VAL A 77 19.74 4.77 -8.35
CA VAL A 77 20.14 3.96 -9.51
C VAL A 77 21.38 4.58 -10.14
N ASP A 78 22.45 3.80 -10.32
CA ASP A 78 23.73 4.27 -10.89
C ASP A 78 24.23 5.58 -10.25
N ASN A 79 24.18 5.63 -8.91
CA ASN A 79 24.45 6.77 -8.02
C ASN A 79 23.48 7.98 -8.15
N THR A 80 22.55 7.99 -9.09
CA THR A 80 21.53 9.05 -9.24
C THR A 80 20.29 8.70 -8.42
N THR A 81 19.80 9.64 -7.61
CA THR A 81 18.55 9.45 -6.85
C THR A 81 17.36 9.91 -7.67
N TYR A 82 16.32 9.07 -7.70
CA TYR A 82 15.07 9.30 -8.40
C TYR A 82 13.89 9.20 -7.43
N ARG A 83 12.97 10.17 -7.51
CA ARG A 83 11.71 10.15 -6.79
C ARG A 83 10.61 9.52 -7.64
N TRP A 84 9.90 8.55 -7.07
CA TRP A 84 8.74 7.86 -7.66
C TRP A 84 7.44 8.08 -6.86
N LEU A 85 7.48 8.77 -5.72
CA LEU A 85 6.30 9.26 -5.00
C LEU A 85 6.64 10.50 -4.17
N GLY A 86 5.70 11.42 -4.02
CA GLY A 86 5.85 12.59 -3.14
C GLY A 86 6.29 13.86 -3.86
N GLY A 87 6.48 14.93 -3.08
CA GLY A 87 6.82 16.28 -3.56
C GLY A 87 8.17 16.81 -3.04
N ASP A 88 9.07 15.93 -2.59
CA ASP A 88 10.39 16.31 -2.06
C ASP A 88 11.24 17.09 -3.07
N PRO A 89 11.69 18.33 -2.79
CA PRO A 89 12.56 19.06 -3.71
C PRO A 89 14.01 18.54 -3.66
N GLY A 90 14.58 18.22 -4.82
CA GLY A 90 16.00 17.88 -4.97
C GLY A 90 16.25 16.80 -6.02
N ASP A 91 15.49 15.71 -5.93
CA ASP A 91 15.67 14.51 -6.75
C ASP A 91 15.14 14.63 -8.19
N SER A 92 15.63 13.74 -9.06
CA SER A 92 15.08 13.59 -10.41
C SER A 92 13.74 12.85 -10.36
N THR A 93 12.66 13.42 -10.89
CA THR A 93 11.40 12.67 -11.05
C THR A 93 11.62 11.46 -11.97
N ALA A 94 11.24 10.27 -11.54
CA ALA A 94 11.23 9.07 -12.38
C ALA A 94 10.15 9.18 -13.47
N ASN A 95 10.23 8.36 -14.52
CA ASN A 95 9.29 8.41 -15.64
C ASN A 95 8.13 7.42 -15.44
N LEU A 96 6.90 7.91 -15.23
CA LEU A 96 5.70 7.06 -15.20
C LEU A 96 5.35 6.61 -16.63
N THR A 97 5.47 5.31 -16.91
CA THR A 97 5.16 4.76 -18.24
C THR A 97 3.71 4.33 -18.37
N SER A 98 3.10 3.81 -17.31
CA SER A 98 1.66 3.51 -17.26
C SER A 98 1.13 3.27 -15.84
N VAL A 99 -0.19 3.34 -15.70
CA VAL A 99 -0.93 3.00 -14.47
C VAL A 99 -1.97 1.92 -14.78
N GLN A 100 -2.21 1.03 -13.83
CA GLN A 100 -3.32 0.08 -13.85
C GLN A 100 -4.02 0.04 -12.48
N VAL A 101 -5.32 0.34 -12.44
CA VAL A 101 -6.18 0.20 -11.25
C VAL A 101 -7.14 -0.97 -11.44
N THR A 102 -7.04 -1.98 -10.57
CA THR A 102 -7.96 -3.15 -10.56
C THR A 102 -8.99 -3.04 -9.44
N LEU A 103 -9.58 -4.14 -8.93
CA LEU A 103 -10.32 -4.15 -7.65
C LEU A 103 -9.34 -4.09 -6.48
N THR A 104 -8.18 -4.73 -6.60
CA THR A 104 -7.29 -4.98 -5.46
C THR A 104 -6.09 -4.04 -5.46
N ARG A 105 -5.50 -3.77 -6.64
CA ARG A 105 -4.19 -3.13 -6.81
C ARG A 105 -4.24 -1.85 -7.63
N THR A 106 -3.62 -0.78 -7.15
CA THR A 106 -3.16 0.30 -8.01
C THR A 106 -1.70 -0.02 -8.34
N ILE A 107 -1.33 -0.01 -9.62
CA ILE A 107 -0.01 -0.46 -10.08
C ILE A 107 0.59 0.67 -10.91
N TYR A 108 1.76 1.15 -10.52
CA TYR A 108 2.55 2.10 -11.31
C TYR A 108 3.70 1.35 -11.97
N TYR A 109 3.85 1.55 -13.28
CA TYR A 109 5.01 1.09 -14.04
C TYR A 109 5.90 2.31 -14.29
N VAL A 110 7.11 2.31 -13.73
CA VAL A 110 7.97 3.50 -13.63
C VAL A 110 9.39 3.16 -14.06
N THR A 111 10.02 3.99 -14.89
CA THR A 111 11.42 3.85 -15.28
C THR A 111 12.27 4.89 -14.54
N ALA A 112 13.28 4.43 -13.79
CA ALA A 112 14.22 5.26 -13.04
C ALA A 112 15.65 4.97 -13.53
N GLY A 113 16.22 5.89 -14.30
CA GLY A 113 17.54 5.71 -14.93
C GLY A 113 17.58 4.49 -15.86
N THR A 114 18.30 3.46 -15.45
CA THR A 114 18.47 2.17 -16.16
C THR A 114 17.50 1.07 -15.71
N MET A 115 16.64 1.33 -14.71
CA MET A 115 15.80 0.34 -14.05
C MET A 115 14.30 0.56 -14.28
N ASP A 116 13.56 -0.50 -14.57
CA ASP A 116 12.09 -0.52 -14.57
C ASP A 116 11.54 -1.05 -13.24
N LEU A 117 10.50 -0.39 -12.73
CA LEU A 117 9.91 -0.59 -11.42
C LEU A 117 8.40 -0.85 -11.55
N ARG A 118 7.88 -1.73 -10.68
CA ARG A 118 6.45 -2.04 -10.57
C ARG A 118 5.97 -1.80 -9.13
N ILE A 119 5.59 -0.58 -8.82
CA ILE A 119 5.07 -0.23 -7.50
C ILE A 119 3.62 -0.71 -7.43
N THR A 120 3.28 -1.49 -6.40
CA THR A 120 1.94 -2.10 -6.25
C THR A 120 1.33 -1.73 -4.91
N PHE A 121 0.24 -0.96 -4.99
CA PHE A 121 -0.50 -0.35 -3.90
C PHE A 121 -1.81 -1.13 -3.63
N LEU A 122 -2.07 -1.54 -2.38
CA LEU A 122 -3.28 -2.27 -1.98
C LEU A 122 -4.24 -1.32 -1.22
N SER A 123 -5.51 -1.23 -1.66
CA SER A 123 -6.42 -0.13 -1.24
C SER A 123 -7.93 -0.42 -1.35
N PRO A 124 -8.68 -0.24 -0.25
CA PRO A 124 -10.11 0.14 -0.38
C PRO A 124 -10.59 1.39 0.47
N ILE A 125 -11.52 2.21 -0.09
CA ILE A 125 -11.95 3.64 0.17
C ILE A 125 -13.43 3.82 0.65
N GLU A 126 -13.98 4.73 1.50
CA GLU A 126 -13.59 5.81 2.48
C GLU A 126 -14.81 6.08 3.45
N THR A 127 -15.29 7.23 4.00
CA THR A 127 -15.21 8.72 3.83
C THR A 127 -15.28 9.48 5.20
N SER A 128 -15.17 10.83 5.20
CA SER A 128 -15.39 11.85 6.27
C SER A 128 -15.81 11.40 7.69
N GLY A 129 -15.01 11.77 8.70
CA GLY A 129 -15.21 11.41 10.11
C GLY A 129 -14.15 10.42 10.57
N GLN A 130 -12.95 10.96 10.82
CA GLN A 130 -11.83 10.26 11.44
C GLN A 130 -12.13 10.01 12.93
N ALA A 131 -11.47 9.02 13.53
CA ALA A 131 -11.46 8.81 14.96
C ALA A 131 -10.01 8.61 15.41
N GLU A 132 -9.70 9.14 16.60
CA GLU A 132 -8.35 9.28 17.14
C GLU A 132 -7.94 8.07 18.01
N ASP A 133 -8.79 7.04 18.08
CA ASP A 133 -8.73 5.89 18.99
C ASP A 133 -7.98 4.66 18.40
N GLY A 134 -7.03 4.89 17.48
CA GLY A 134 -6.32 3.83 16.77
C GLY A 134 -4.88 4.16 16.37
N ASN A 135 -4.15 3.12 15.97
CA ASN A 135 -2.69 3.16 15.79
C ASN A 135 -2.30 2.86 14.33
N VAL A 136 -1.37 3.64 13.77
CA VAL A 136 -0.72 3.37 12.48
C VAL A 136 0.48 2.44 12.70
N TYR A 137 0.68 1.48 11.80
CA TYR A 137 1.85 0.62 11.75
C TYR A 137 2.45 0.66 10.34
N TYR A 138 3.70 1.08 10.23
CA TYR A 138 4.52 0.98 9.01
C TYR A 138 5.63 -0.04 9.27
N ALA A 139 5.75 -1.04 8.38
CA ALA A 139 6.65 -2.17 8.54
C ALA A 139 7.12 -2.71 7.19
N MET A 140 8.14 -3.57 7.21
CA MET A 140 8.68 -4.24 6.02
C MET A 140 9.20 -5.63 6.39
N SER A 141 9.17 -6.57 5.44
CA SER A 141 9.84 -7.88 5.60
C SER A 141 11.35 -7.67 5.72
N LEU A 142 11.97 -8.06 6.84
CA LEU A 142 13.42 -7.93 7.02
C LEU A 142 14.19 -8.74 5.97
N VAL A 143 15.05 -8.07 5.19
CA VAL A 143 15.92 -8.68 4.18
C VAL A 143 17.36 -8.21 4.33
N SER A 144 18.30 -8.85 3.63
CA SER A 144 19.68 -8.34 3.53
C SER A 144 19.66 -6.92 2.94
N GLY A 145 20.46 -6.01 3.51
CA GLY A 145 20.52 -4.61 3.07
C GLY A 145 19.39 -3.71 3.57
N THR A 146 18.44 -4.21 4.38
CA THR A 146 17.47 -3.35 5.08
C THR A 146 18.19 -2.46 6.09
N THR A 147 17.92 -1.16 6.04
CA THR A 147 18.30 -0.17 7.07
C THR A 147 17.10 0.70 7.41
N PHE A 148 17.05 1.29 8.61
CA PHE A 148 15.94 2.13 9.06
C PHE A 148 16.41 3.45 9.68
N GLN A 149 15.53 4.44 9.77
CA GLN A 149 15.76 5.64 10.58
C GLN A 149 14.45 6.33 10.96
N THR A 150 14.38 6.88 12.16
CA THR A 150 13.42 7.94 12.50
C THR A 150 14.18 9.24 12.81
N GLY A 151 13.56 10.38 12.53
CA GLY A 151 14.26 11.67 12.55
C GLY A 151 13.63 12.71 11.62
N ARG A 152 14.32 13.84 11.43
CA ARG A 152 13.93 14.92 10.52
C ARG A 152 14.02 14.49 9.05
N ASP A 153 13.06 14.92 8.23
CA ASP A 153 12.95 14.60 6.80
C ASP A 153 14.26 14.87 6.02
N GLN A 154 14.84 16.06 6.19
CA GLN A 154 15.98 16.54 5.40
C GLN A 154 17.25 15.72 5.66
N ASP A 155 17.50 15.33 6.91
CA ASP A 155 18.69 14.59 7.29
C ASP A 155 18.60 13.12 6.84
N ILE A 156 17.40 12.54 6.92
CA ILE A 156 17.12 11.17 6.50
C ILE A 156 17.15 11.04 4.98
N ARG A 157 16.47 11.94 4.26
CA ARG A 157 16.49 11.97 2.80
C ARG A 157 17.91 12.25 2.30
N GLY A 158 18.61 13.24 2.86
CA GLY A 158 20.01 13.54 2.54
C GLY A 158 20.98 12.37 2.81
N SER A 159 20.75 11.57 3.86
CA SER A 159 21.50 10.33 4.10
C SER A 159 21.25 9.29 3.00
N PHE A 160 20.00 9.09 2.59
CA PHE A 160 19.67 8.17 1.49
C PHE A 160 20.19 8.68 0.13
N GLU A 161 20.03 9.96 -0.17
CA GLU A 161 20.59 10.64 -1.35
C GLU A 161 22.11 10.43 -1.46
N THR A 162 22.82 10.52 -0.34
CA THR A 162 24.28 10.36 -0.27
C THR A 162 24.70 8.89 -0.37
N ASN A 163 24.13 8.03 0.49
CA ASN A 163 24.67 6.70 0.78
C ASN A 163 23.91 5.56 0.09
N GLY A 164 22.64 5.77 -0.29
CA GLY A 164 21.70 4.70 -0.64
C GLY A 164 21.17 3.90 0.57
N SER A 165 21.54 4.29 1.79
CA SER A 165 21.19 3.62 3.04
C SER A 165 20.87 4.62 4.16
N LEU A 166 20.32 4.10 5.24
CA LEU A 166 20.03 4.84 6.47
C LEU A 166 21.02 4.47 7.59
N LEU A 167 20.89 5.10 8.77
CA LEU A 167 21.86 5.00 9.86
C LEU A 167 21.53 3.96 10.95
N ASP A 168 20.39 3.25 10.85
CA ASP A 168 19.87 2.32 11.87
C ASP A 168 19.68 2.96 13.26
N THR A 169 19.22 4.21 13.27
CA THR A 169 18.98 5.00 14.48
C THR A 169 17.50 5.33 14.70
N GLN A 170 17.12 5.42 15.97
CA GLN A 170 15.81 5.90 16.41
C GLN A 170 15.96 7.29 17.04
N ASP A 171 15.27 8.28 16.48
CA ASP A 171 15.00 9.57 17.13
C ASP A 171 14.07 9.37 18.33
N THR A 172 14.45 9.95 19.48
CA THR A 172 13.73 9.92 20.76
C THR A 172 13.09 11.26 21.12
N ASP A 173 13.33 12.31 20.35
CA ASP A 173 12.98 13.69 20.69
C ASP A 173 11.60 14.03 20.10
N TYR A 174 10.58 13.42 20.71
CA TYR A 174 9.18 13.52 20.29
C TYR A 174 8.70 14.98 20.20
N ARG A 175 8.21 15.37 19.01
CA ARG A 175 7.80 16.72 18.65
C ARG A 175 6.58 16.73 17.73
N ALA A 176 6.04 17.92 17.45
CA ALA A 176 4.89 18.07 16.56
C ALA A 176 5.26 17.78 15.09
N ILE A 177 4.29 17.36 14.26
CA ILE A 177 4.55 17.02 12.85
C ILE A 177 5.10 18.19 12.02
N ASN A 178 4.86 19.43 12.45
CA ASN A 178 5.33 20.66 11.80
C ASN A 178 6.62 21.24 12.43
N ASP A 179 7.31 20.48 13.30
CA ASP A 179 8.54 20.86 13.99
C ASP A 179 9.63 19.82 13.66
N ASP A 180 10.70 20.24 12.99
CA ASP A 180 11.75 19.38 12.39
C ASP A 180 11.20 18.04 11.83
N PHE A 181 10.32 18.21 10.84
CA PHE A 181 9.33 17.27 10.27
C PHE A 181 9.71 15.79 10.48
N PRO A 182 9.13 15.11 11.48
CA PRO A 182 9.54 13.76 11.87
C PRO A 182 9.00 12.71 10.88
N VAL A 183 9.90 11.91 10.32
CA VAL A 183 9.59 10.82 9.38
C VAL A 183 10.02 9.45 9.93
N PHE A 184 9.41 8.40 9.38
CA PHE A 184 9.73 7.00 9.65
C PHE A 184 10.17 6.35 8.33
N ALA A 185 11.46 6.07 8.18
CA ALA A 185 12.04 5.62 6.93
C ALA A 185 12.61 4.19 7.03
N ILE A 186 12.40 3.41 5.97
CA ILE A 186 12.98 2.08 5.77
C ILE A 186 13.56 2.05 4.36
N ALA A 187 14.87 1.78 4.24
CA ALA A 187 15.59 1.67 2.97
C ALA A 187 16.13 0.25 2.78
N VAL A 188 16.39 -0.14 1.53
CA VAL A 188 16.92 -1.47 1.19
C VAL A 188 17.97 -1.35 0.09
N ASP A 189 19.19 -1.80 0.38
CA ASP A 189 20.17 -2.09 -0.67
C ASP A 189 19.75 -3.36 -1.43
N LEU A 190 19.37 -3.19 -2.70
CA LEU A 190 19.03 -4.29 -3.60
C LEU A 190 20.25 -4.93 -4.26
N GLY A 191 21.45 -4.35 -4.09
CA GLY A 191 22.68 -4.77 -4.72
C GLY A 191 22.69 -4.59 -6.24
N LEU A 192 23.58 -5.34 -6.92
CA LEU A 192 23.70 -5.28 -8.38
C LEU A 192 22.58 -6.06 -9.07
N ILE A 193 21.57 -5.33 -9.58
CA ILE A 193 20.48 -5.90 -10.37
C ILE A 193 20.96 -6.23 -11.80
N THR A 194 21.07 -7.53 -12.11
CA THR A 194 21.33 -8.04 -13.48
C THR A 194 20.12 -8.75 -14.11
N THR A 195 19.10 -9.04 -13.30
CA THR A 195 17.84 -9.70 -13.64
C THR A 195 16.77 -9.19 -12.69
N THR A 196 15.48 -9.31 -13.04
CA THR A 196 14.36 -8.93 -12.17
C THR A 196 14.52 -9.46 -10.74
N ALA A 197 14.53 -8.56 -9.76
CA ALA A 197 14.65 -8.91 -8.35
C ALA A 197 13.33 -9.48 -7.78
N ASN A 198 13.43 -10.14 -6.62
CA ASN A 198 12.24 -10.45 -5.83
C ASN A 198 11.59 -9.15 -5.31
N PRO A 199 10.24 -9.07 -5.21
CA PRO A 199 9.58 -7.92 -4.62
C PRO A 199 10.01 -7.70 -3.17
N VAL A 200 10.35 -6.45 -2.82
CA VAL A 200 10.38 -6.00 -1.43
C VAL A 200 8.94 -5.67 -1.01
N VAL A 201 8.57 -6.05 0.20
CA VAL A 201 7.19 -5.95 0.70
C VAL A 201 7.15 -5.07 1.94
N TRP A 202 6.43 -3.96 1.83
CA TRP A 202 6.06 -3.10 2.96
C TRP A 202 4.60 -3.35 3.35
N ALA A 203 4.30 -3.19 4.64
CA ALA A 203 2.94 -3.16 5.17
C ALA A 203 2.67 -1.79 5.78
N LEU A 204 1.53 -1.20 5.42
CA LEU A 204 0.97 -0.03 6.08
C LEU A 204 -0.42 -0.39 6.60
N GLY A 205 -0.55 -0.49 7.92
CA GLY A 205 -1.77 -0.85 8.61
C GLY A 205 -2.28 0.28 9.49
N TYR A 206 -3.59 0.33 9.68
CA TYR A 206 -4.22 1.09 10.76
C TYR A 206 -5.13 0.16 11.56
N VAL A 207 -5.07 0.30 12.89
CA VAL A 207 -5.57 -0.69 13.85
C VAL A 207 -6.39 -0.02 14.95
N ARG A 208 -7.64 -0.46 15.12
CA ARG A 208 -8.52 -0.14 16.24
C ARG A 208 -9.02 -1.43 16.89
N ASN A 209 -9.20 -1.41 18.20
CA ASN A 209 -9.71 -2.53 18.96
C ASN A 209 -10.28 -2.05 20.31
N PRO A 210 -11.61 -1.97 20.51
CA PRO A 210 -12.70 -2.35 19.60
C PRO A 210 -12.75 -1.49 18.33
N VAL A 211 -13.56 -1.90 17.33
CA VAL A 211 -13.78 -1.17 16.08
C VAL A 211 -15.13 -0.46 16.01
N ILE A 212 -16.20 -1.05 16.53
CA ILE A 212 -17.55 -0.46 16.46
C ILE A 212 -18.20 -0.52 17.84
N GLN A 213 -18.92 0.54 18.24
CA GLN A 213 -19.89 0.51 19.32
C GLN A 213 -21.28 0.39 18.70
N TYR A 214 -21.95 -0.74 18.93
CA TYR A 214 -23.20 -1.11 18.27
C TYR A 214 -24.38 -1.04 19.26
N THR A 215 -25.43 -0.32 18.90
CA THR A 215 -26.70 -0.35 19.64
C THR A 215 -27.54 -1.54 19.17
N THR A 216 -27.84 -2.47 20.07
CA THR A 216 -28.64 -3.66 19.77
C THR A 216 -30.12 -3.31 19.53
N PRO A 217 -30.94 -4.24 19.00
CA PRO A 217 -32.39 -4.02 18.86
C PRO A 217 -33.15 -3.78 20.19
N THR A 218 -32.52 -4.02 21.35
CA THR A 218 -33.08 -3.72 22.67
C THR A 218 -32.62 -2.37 23.23
N GLY A 219 -31.82 -1.60 22.49
CA GLY A 219 -31.24 -0.33 22.92
C GLY A 219 -29.93 -0.46 23.72
N GLU A 220 -29.45 -1.68 23.96
CA GLU A 220 -28.21 -1.92 24.72
C GLU A 220 -26.96 -1.61 23.89
N SER A 221 -25.87 -1.21 24.54
CA SER A 221 -24.61 -0.92 23.86
C SER A 221 -23.66 -2.12 23.89
N GLN A 222 -23.27 -2.62 22.71
CA GLN A 222 -22.36 -3.75 22.53
C GLN A 222 -21.06 -3.28 21.85
N LEU A 223 -19.92 -3.50 22.49
CA LEU A 223 -18.62 -3.34 21.83
C LEU A 223 -18.36 -4.47 20.83
N ARG A 224 -17.89 -4.09 19.65
CA ARG A 224 -17.56 -4.97 18.53
C ARG A 224 -16.07 -4.93 18.27
N TYR A 225 -15.47 -6.10 18.18
CA TYR A 225 -14.03 -6.30 18.03
C TYR A 225 -13.75 -6.77 16.61
N PRO A 226 -12.58 -6.44 16.01
CA PRO A 226 -12.29 -6.85 14.65
C PRO A 226 -12.11 -8.37 14.59
N TYR A 227 -12.71 -9.02 13.59
CA TYR A 227 -12.74 -10.48 13.51
C TYR A 227 -11.33 -11.13 13.45
N TRP A 228 -10.33 -10.44 12.89
CA TRP A 228 -8.95 -10.94 12.87
C TRP A 228 -8.33 -11.10 14.27
N ALA A 229 -8.79 -10.37 15.29
CA ALA A 229 -8.32 -10.53 16.68
C ALA A 229 -8.79 -11.84 17.34
N THR A 230 -9.58 -12.65 16.62
CA THR A 230 -9.91 -14.03 17.01
C THR A 230 -8.81 -15.03 16.62
N GLN A 231 -7.93 -14.66 15.68
CA GLN A 231 -6.87 -15.52 15.14
C GLN A 231 -5.48 -15.10 15.64
N TYR A 232 -5.25 -13.80 15.86
CA TYR A 232 -3.95 -13.22 16.22
C TYR A 232 -3.95 -12.67 17.65
N SER A 233 -2.88 -12.93 18.40
CA SER A 233 -2.76 -12.56 19.82
C SER A 233 -2.18 -11.16 20.02
N SER A 234 -1.33 -10.73 19.10
CA SER A 234 -0.65 -9.44 19.08
C SER A 234 -0.75 -8.79 17.70
N ILE A 235 -0.50 -7.48 17.61
CA ILE A 235 -0.41 -6.81 16.30
C ILE A 235 0.84 -7.25 15.53
N SER A 236 1.91 -7.64 16.21
CA SER A 236 3.12 -8.18 15.60
C SER A 236 2.84 -9.47 14.83
N ASP A 237 1.94 -10.33 15.36
CA ASP A 237 1.49 -11.55 14.68
C ASP A 237 0.81 -11.21 13.34
N VAL A 238 -0.09 -10.20 13.35
CA VAL A 238 -0.80 -9.72 12.15
C VAL A 238 0.16 -9.13 11.12
N ILE A 239 1.15 -8.34 11.57
CA ILE A 239 2.16 -7.73 10.68
C ILE A 239 3.01 -8.83 10.02
N ASN A 240 3.47 -9.82 10.80
CA ASN A 240 4.24 -10.95 10.29
C ASN A 240 3.41 -11.81 9.30
N GLU A 241 2.14 -12.07 9.59
CA GLU A 241 1.22 -12.75 8.67
C GLU A 241 1.09 -11.98 7.35
N VAL A 242 0.71 -10.69 7.40
CA VAL A 242 0.48 -9.85 6.21
C VAL A 242 1.73 -9.75 5.33
N LEU A 243 2.91 -9.64 5.94
CA LEU A 243 4.20 -9.58 5.23
C LEU A 243 4.61 -10.93 4.61
N SER A 244 4.22 -12.06 5.22
CA SER A 244 4.61 -13.41 4.76
C SER A 244 3.64 -14.04 3.76
N ASP A 245 2.33 -13.85 3.94
CA ASP A 245 1.27 -14.31 3.03
C ASP A 245 1.19 -13.49 1.73
N PHE A 246 1.91 -12.36 1.61
CA PHE A 246 1.87 -11.42 0.47
C PHE A 246 1.76 -12.09 -0.92
N ASN A 247 2.57 -13.13 -1.19
CA ASN A 247 2.54 -13.82 -2.49
C ASN A 247 1.23 -14.59 -2.73
N ALA A 248 0.66 -15.20 -1.69
CA ALA A 248 -0.63 -15.89 -1.78
C ALA A 248 -1.81 -14.92 -1.74
N ALA A 249 -1.72 -13.82 -0.97
CA ALA A 249 -2.65 -12.69 -1.04
C ALA A 249 -2.70 -12.10 -2.46
N LEU A 250 -1.55 -11.87 -3.08
CA LEU A 250 -1.41 -11.39 -4.46
C LEU A 250 -1.99 -12.38 -5.49
N GLY A 251 -1.86 -13.69 -5.25
CA GLY A 251 -2.54 -14.73 -6.01
C GLY A 251 -4.07 -14.59 -5.93
N ARG A 252 -4.64 -14.68 -4.72
CA ARG A 252 -6.09 -14.54 -4.46
C ARG A 252 -6.66 -13.23 -5.00
N ALA A 253 -5.90 -12.14 -4.89
CA ALA A 253 -6.24 -10.83 -5.45
C ALA A 253 -6.25 -10.81 -6.98
N THR A 254 -5.31 -11.52 -7.63
CA THR A 254 -5.26 -11.68 -9.09
C THR A 254 -6.41 -12.54 -9.59
N ASP A 255 -6.74 -13.64 -8.90
CA ASP A 255 -7.86 -14.49 -9.27
C ASP A 255 -9.22 -13.78 -9.16
N LEU A 256 -9.38 -12.92 -8.16
CA LEU A 256 -10.57 -12.08 -8.01
C LEU A 256 -10.65 -10.98 -9.08
N ASP A 257 -9.54 -10.28 -9.36
CA ASP A 257 -9.48 -9.30 -10.46
C ASP A 257 -9.84 -9.96 -11.81
N ASN A 258 -9.28 -11.14 -12.08
CA ASN A 258 -9.54 -11.92 -13.31
C ASN A 258 -11.02 -12.33 -13.44
N GLN A 259 -11.66 -12.76 -12.35
CA GLN A 259 -13.08 -13.10 -12.34
C GLN A 259 -13.96 -11.88 -12.64
N VAL A 260 -13.65 -10.71 -12.07
CA VAL A 260 -14.37 -9.47 -12.37
C VAL A 260 -14.18 -9.08 -13.83
N MET A 261 -12.95 -9.01 -14.33
CA MET A 261 -12.67 -8.69 -15.74
C MET A 261 -13.37 -9.64 -16.72
N ALA A 262 -13.42 -10.94 -16.42
CA ALA A 262 -14.13 -11.92 -17.26
C ALA A 262 -15.66 -11.71 -17.29
N ALA A 263 -16.25 -11.24 -16.18
CA ALA A 263 -17.67 -10.94 -16.10
C ALA A 263 -18.05 -9.60 -16.80
N THR A 264 -17.17 -8.59 -16.78
CA THR A 264 -17.49 -7.22 -17.21
C THR A 264 -16.98 -6.86 -18.62
N SER A 265 -15.91 -7.49 -19.10
CA SER A 265 -15.26 -7.14 -20.38
C SER A 265 -16.15 -7.29 -21.61
N ASN A 266 -17.12 -8.21 -21.57
CA ASN A 266 -18.15 -8.38 -22.62
C ASN A 266 -19.11 -7.18 -22.75
N ILE A 267 -19.08 -6.23 -21.81
CA ILE A 267 -19.89 -5.00 -21.82
C ILE A 267 -19.02 -3.82 -22.28
N SER A 268 -17.93 -3.52 -21.57
CA SER A 268 -16.85 -2.61 -22.02
C SER A 268 -15.67 -2.60 -21.03
N THR A 269 -14.52 -2.05 -21.45
CA THR A 269 -13.42 -1.72 -20.54
C THR A 269 -13.84 -0.67 -19.51
N ASN A 270 -14.47 0.43 -19.93
CA ASN A 270 -14.96 1.46 -19.01
C ASN A 270 -15.93 0.91 -17.94
N TYR A 271 -16.80 -0.05 -18.28
CA TYR A 271 -17.66 -0.70 -17.29
C TYR A 271 -16.85 -1.60 -16.33
N THR A 272 -15.80 -2.26 -16.84
CA THR A 272 -14.84 -3.03 -16.02
C THR A 272 -14.12 -2.12 -15.03
N ASP A 273 -13.60 -0.98 -15.49
CA ASP A 273 -12.96 0.06 -14.66
C ASP A 273 -13.91 0.56 -13.56
N ILE A 274 -15.19 0.84 -13.90
CA ILE A 274 -16.22 1.29 -12.94
C ILE A 274 -16.56 0.20 -11.91
N VAL A 275 -16.68 -1.08 -12.31
CA VAL A 275 -16.99 -2.17 -11.37
C VAL A 275 -15.82 -2.42 -10.41
N HIS A 276 -14.58 -2.39 -10.92
CA HIS A 276 -13.37 -2.45 -10.10
C HIS A 276 -13.31 -1.30 -9.07
N LEU A 277 -13.56 -0.06 -9.50
CA LEU A 277 -13.59 1.10 -8.60
C LEU A 277 -14.77 1.07 -7.61
N GLY A 278 -15.94 0.61 -8.03
CA GLY A 278 -17.13 0.53 -7.18
C GLY A 278 -17.01 -0.52 -6.09
N ALA A 279 -16.62 -1.75 -6.43
CA ALA A 279 -16.48 -2.81 -5.44
C ALA A 279 -15.25 -2.62 -4.52
N ARG A 280 -14.25 -1.81 -4.89
CA ARG A 280 -13.25 -1.29 -3.93
C ARG A 280 -13.93 -0.57 -2.77
N GLN A 281 -14.89 0.31 -3.06
CA GLN A 281 -15.60 1.07 -2.01
C GLN A 281 -16.34 0.12 -1.07
N THR A 282 -16.93 -0.95 -1.62
CA THR A 282 -17.63 -1.96 -0.83
C THR A 282 -16.70 -2.74 0.09
N PHE A 283 -15.54 -3.22 -0.39
CA PHE A 283 -14.54 -3.90 0.45
C PHE A 283 -13.86 -2.98 1.47
N ALA A 284 -14.05 -1.67 1.35
CA ALA A 284 -13.47 -0.67 2.23
C ALA A 284 -14.29 -0.39 3.47
N GLY A 285 -15.57 -0.11 3.23
CA GLY A 285 -16.50 0.41 4.22
C GLY A 285 -16.82 -0.61 5.29
N ILE A 286 -16.46 -1.87 5.05
CA ILE A 286 -16.78 -3.03 5.87
C ILE A 286 -15.74 -3.31 6.95
N ASP A 287 -16.17 -3.25 8.21
CA ASP A 287 -15.51 -3.94 9.31
C ASP A 287 -16.24 -5.27 9.55
N ILE A 288 -15.51 -6.39 9.40
CA ILE A 288 -15.99 -7.72 9.82
C ILE A 288 -15.68 -7.85 11.31
N THR A 289 -16.72 -8.01 12.14
CA THR A 289 -16.59 -7.92 13.60
C THR A 289 -17.16 -9.12 14.33
N VAL A 290 -16.67 -9.34 15.55
CA VAL A 290 -17.15 -10.32 16.53
C VAL A 290 -17.55 -9.58 17.83
N SER A 291 -18.41 -10.19 18.66
CA SER A 291 -18.62 -9.73 20.05
C SER A 291 -17.84 -10.59 21.05
N LYS A 292 -17.85 -10.17 22.32
CA LYS A 292 -17.41 -10.99 23.45
C LYS A 292 -18.61 -11.45 24.28
N GLY A 293 -18.48 -12.63 24.90
CA GLY A 293 -19.40 -13.10 25.93
C GLY A 293 -19.25 -12.31 27.23
N THR A 294 -20.13 -12.58 28.21
CA THR A 294 -20.04 -12.02 29.57
C THR A 294 -18.84 -12.53 30.37
N ASP A 295 -18.20 -13.59 29.88
CA ASP A 295 -16.92 -14.15 30.31
C ASP A 295 -15.69 -13.48 29.66
N GLY A 296 -15.90 -12.59 28.68
CA GLY A 296 -14.85 -11.95 27.90
C GLY A 296 -14.27 -12.81 26.76
N ALA A 297 -14.79 -14.02 26.52
CA ALA A 297 -14.38 -14.91 25.44
C ALA A 297 -14.98 -14.48 24.09
N TRP A 298 -14.38 -14.92 22.98
CA TRP A 298 -14.86 -14.58 21.63
C TRP A 298 -16.17 -15.31 21.28
N ASN A 299 -17.23 -14.55 21.01
CA ASN A 299 -18.49 -15.12 20.51
C ASN A 299 -18.44 -15.30 18.99
N MET A 300 -17.78 -16.37 18.54
CA MET A 300 -17.61 -16.71 17.12
C MET A 300 -18.92 -16.96 16.35
N SER A 301 -20.06 -17.11 17.05
CA SER A 301 -21.38 -17.21 16.41
C SER A 301 -22.01 -15.87 16.05
N ASP A 302 -21.61 -14.78 16.71
CA ASP A 302 -22.15 -13.44 16.53
C ASP A 302 -21.22 -12.59 15.66
N VAL A 303 -20.95 -13.07 14.44
CA VAL A 303 -20.24 -12.31 13.42
C VAL A 303 -21.19 -11.28 12.80
N LYS A 304 -20.75 -10.03 12.71
CA LYS A 304 -21.49 -8.94 12.05
C LYS A 304 -20.56 -8.13 11.17
N ILE A 305 -20.98 -7.89 9.93
CA ILE A 305 -20.35 -6.90 9.06
C ILE A 305 -21.03 -5.55 9.32
N PHE A 306 -20.25 -4.54 9.66
CA PHE A 306 -20.70 -3.16 9.72
C PHE A 306 -20.16 -2.44 8.49
N MET A 307 -21.01 -1.73 7.76
CA MET A 307 -20.58 -0.78 6.74
C MET A 307 -20.82 0.64 7.25
N LYS A 308 -19.87 1.56 7.05
CA LYS A 308 -20.11 2.98 7.32
C LYS A 308 -21.29 3.48 6.48
N ASN A 309 -22.27 4.12 7.11
CA ASN A 309 -23.32 4.80 6.36
C ASN A 309 -22.72 6.06 5.68
N VAL A 310 -22.91 6.14 4.37
CA VAL A 310 -22.50 7.27 3.51
C VAL A 310 -23.69 7.90 2.78
N GLY A 311 -24.92 7.50 3.11
CA GLY A 311 -26.16 8.13 2.67
C GLY A 311 -26.36 9.51 3.29
N THR A 312 -27.17 10.35 2.65
CA THR A 312 -27.53 11.70 3.14
C THR A 312 -28.69 11.66 4.13
N ASP A 313 -28.67 10.66 5.02
CA ASP A 313 -29.79 10.29 5.88
C ASP A 313 -29.91 11.34 7.01
N ARG A 314 -31.04 12.04 7.05
CA ARG A 314 -31.38 13.10 8.02
C ARG A 314 -32.40 12.63 9.04
#